data_AF-A0A6P0NFP8-F1
#
_entry.id   AF-A0A6P0NFP8-F1
#
_cell.length_a   1.000
_cell.length_b   1.000
_cell.length_c   1.000
_cell.angle_alpha   90.00
_cell.angle_beta   90.00
_cell.angle_gamma   90.00
#
_symmetry.space_group_name_H-M   'P 1'
#
loop_
_entity.id
_entity.type
_entity.pdbx_description
1 polymer ?
#
loop_
_entity_poly.entity_id
_entity_poly.type
_entity_poly.pdbx_seq_one_letter_code
_entity_poly.pdbx_strand_id
1 'polypeptide(L)'
;ICWLLSRRFGYQQAIFYAWNPLIIYSFAGGAHYDSWFILPLVTAWLVVDRKTESLRRTKITEIEEKLDSGTVAEDSSLTNSLKSSSDHSLTWWHWIASALLVGISMAVKWMSLPILGFLTWQAFRKVGVKLAIVVLLCGFLPFGITALQFCSSGECPLIPTGSVFVSHGRSAELIPYIVSEYWEPSRWVNWIYAFPLGLTVSWLILRSRNFQQFTEWYFFCLLILSPIIHAWYFTWIIPFAVPYRNLGVRLVSISAFIYFVLQHRMALDNYSWYLTPQERWWLWLPFVLGWFWTHYRNPNVALNQNSD
;
A
#
# COMPACT_ATOMS: atom_id res chain seq x y z
N ILE A 1 -6.85 13.09 -3.76
CA ILE A 1 -5.56 12.60 -3.20
C ILE A 1 -4.55 13.74 -3.03
N CYS A 2 -4.26 14.56 -4.04
CA CYS A 2 -3.32 15.69 -3.93
C CYS A 2 -3.57 16.61 -2.72
N TRP A 3 -4.83 16.99 -2.48
CA TRP A 3 -5.20 17.81 -1.33
C TRP A 3 -4.82 17.15 0.01
N LEU A 4 -5.13 15.87 0.19
CA LEU A 4 -4.78 15.10 1.39
C LEU A 4 -3.26 15.08 1.64
N LEU A 5 -2.50 14.78 0.60
CA LEU A 5 -1.03 14.74 0.68
C LEU A 5 -0.44 16.13 0.95
N SER A 6 -0.97 17.19 0.32
CA SER A 6 -0.52 18.57 0.55
C SER A 6 -0.77 19.03 1.99
N ARG A 7 -1.92 18.67 2.57
CA ARG A 7 -2.26 18.97 3.96
C ARG A 7 -1.37 18.24 4.95
N ARG A 8 -0.86 17.06 4.60
CA ARG A 8 -0.03 16.23 5.48
C ARG A 8 1.46 16.52 5.34
N PHE A 9 1.97 16.56 4.12
CA PHE A 9 3.40 16.56 3.83
C PHE A 9 3.88 17.87 3.18
N GLY A 10 2.97 18.80 2.85
CA GLY A 10 3.29 20.05 2.16
C GLY A 10 3.21 19.94 0.64
N TYR A 11 3.22 21.09 -0.03
CA TYR A 11 3.06 21.18 -1.49
C TYR A 11 4.21 20.56 -2.27
N GLN A 12 5.45 20.71 -1.79
CA GLN A 12 6.63 20.13 -2.45
C GLN A 12 6.53 18.61 -2.58
N GLN A 13 6.08 17.93 -1.52
CA GLN A 13 5.90 16.49 -1.50
C GLN A 13 4.70 16.09 -2.36
N ALA A 14 3.59 16.83 -2.26
CA ALA A 14 2.40 16.57 -3.06
C ALA A 14 2.63 16.70 -4.57
N ILE A 15 3.58 17.55 -5.00
CA ILE A 15 3.99 17.67 -6.41
C ILE A 15 4.51 16.35 -6.97
N PHE A 16 5.22 15.51 -6.18
CA PHE A 16 5.68 14.20 -6.65
C PHE A 16 4.56 13.25 -7.04
N TYR A 17 3.38 13.41 -6.45
CA TYR A 17 2.18 12.67 -6.85
C TYR A 17 1.44 13.37 -7.99
N ALA A 18 1.20 14.68 -7.86
CA ALA A 18 0.39 15.45 -8.82
C ALA A 18 1.03 15.54 -10.21
N TRP A 19 2.36 15.67 -10.26
CA TRP A 19 3.14 15.74 -11.50
C TRP A 19 3.79 14.42 -11.89
N ASN A 20 3.30 13.32 -11.33
CA ASN A 20 3.75 12.01 -11.73
C ASN A 20 3.19 11.66 -13.12
N PRO A 21 4.03 11.36 -14.13
CA PRO A 21 3.56 11.08 -15.48
C PRO A 21 2.55 9.92 -15.55
N LEU A 22 2.70 8.88 -14.72
CA LEU A 22 1.74 7.78 -14.66
C LEU A 22 0.42 8.19 -14.03
N ILE A 23 0.41 9.07 -13.03
CA ILE A 23 -0.85 9.57 -12.45
C ILE A 23 -1.59 10.41 -13.48
N ILE A 24 -0.90 11.35 -14.13
CA ILE A 24 -1.49 12.20 -15.17
C ILE A 24 -2.05 11.32 -16.30
N TYR A 25 -1.22 10.43 -16.84
CA TYR A 25 -1.66 9.59 -17.94
C TYR A 25 -2.75 8.61 -17.50
N SER A 26 -2.52 7.76 -16.50
CA SER A 26 -3.44 6.67 -16.19
C SER A 26 -4.75 7.16 -15.58
N PHE A 27 -4.73 8.13 -14.67
CA PHE A 27 -5.96 8.57 -14.00
C PHE A 27 -6.69 9.66 -14.75
N ALA A 28 -5.99 10.68 -15.26
CA ALA A 28 -6.64 11.79 -15.96
C ALA A 28 -6.80 11.51 -17.47
N GLY A 29 -5.79 10.96 -18.12
CA GLY A 29 -5.83 10.67 -19.56
C GLY A 29 -6.58 9.39 -19.93
N GLY A 30 -6.21 8.27 -19.33
CA GLY A 30 -6.73 6.93 -19.60
C GLY A 30 -7.97 6.55 -18.79
N ALA A 31 -8.43 7.45 -17.90
CA ALA A 31 -9.61 7.26 -17.05
C ALA A 31 -9.63 5.94 -16.26
N HIS A 32 -8.46 5.44 -15.84
CA HIS A 32 -8.40 4.25 -15.00
C HIS A 32 -9.01 4.54 -13.63
N TYR A 33 -9.99 3.72 -13.23
CA TYR A 33 -10.76 3.89 -12.00
C TYR A 33 -10.00 3.51 -10.73
N ASP A 34 -8.71 3.14 -10.83
CA ASP A 34 -7.87 2.82 -9.69
C ASP A 34 -7.78 3.96 -8.65
N SER A 35 -7.97 5.21 -9.08
CA SER A 35 -8.10 6.36 -8.19
C SER A 35 -9.22 6.24 -7.14
N TRP A 36 -10.30 5.50 -7.46
CA TRP A 36 -11.47 5.31 -6.59
C TRP A 36 -11.20 4.42 -5.38
N PHE A 37 -10.29 3.45 -5.49
CA PHE A 37 -9.87 2.68 -4.31
C PHE A 37 -8.68 3.32 -3.60
N ILE A 38 -7.77 3.97 -4.34
CA ILE A 38 -6.62 4.63 -3.73
C ILE A 38 -7.04 5.83 -2.85
N LEU A 39 -8.06 6.60 -3.23
CA LEU A 39 -8.52 7.74 -2.44
C LEU A 39 -8.96 7.34 -1.01
N PRO A 40 -9.91 6.42 -0.81
CA PRO A 40 -10.30 5.99 0.53
C PRO A 40 -9.13 5.32 1.26
N LEU A 41 -8.26 4.58 0.58
CA LEU A 41 -7.08 3.97 1.19
C LEU A 41 -6.07 4.98 1.75
N VAL A 42 -5.76 6.04 0.99
CA VAL A 42 -4.92 7.16 1.47
C VAL A 42 -5.60 7.90 2.61
N THR A 43 -6.92 8.06 2.56
CA THR A 43 -7.68 8.70 3.64
C THR A 43 -7.61 7.85 4.92
N ALA A 44 -7.79 6.53 4.81
CA ALA A 44 -7.70 5.58 5.92
C ALA A 44 -6.34 5.69 6.62
N TRP A 45 -5.26 5.64 5.82
CA TRP A 45 -3.90 5.83 6.30
C TRP A 45 -3.75 7.13 7.12
N LEU A 46 -4.15 8.27 6.56
CA LEU A 46 -3.99 9.56 7.22
C LEU A 46 -4.87 9.74 8.46
N VAL A 47 -6.03 9.07 8.53
CA VAL A 47 -6.89 9.07 9.72
C VAL A 47 -6.20 8.37 10.88
N VAL A 48 -5.54 7.22 10.63
CA VAL A 48 -4.82 6.48 11.69
C VAL A 48 -3.55 7.21 12.12
N ASP A 49 -2.79 7.78 11.17
CA ASP A 49 -1.48 8.38 11.46
C ASP A 49 -1.53 9.79 12.08
N ARG A 50 -2.62 10.56 11.89
CA ARG A 50 -2.72 11.95 12.38
C ARG A 50 -2.60 12.08 13.90
N LYS A 51 -3.23 11.16 14.65
CA LYS A 51 -3.25 11.25 16.12
C LYS A 51 -1.93 10.80 16.75
N THR A 52 -1.21 9.86 16.13
CA THR A 52 0.12 9.44 16.61
C THR A 52 1.10 10.62 16.64
N GLU A 53 1.07 11.49 15.63
CA GLU A 53 1.93 12.69 15.60
C GLU A 53 1.46 13.80 16.55
N SER A 54 0.15 14.04 16.65
CA SER A 54 -0.37 15.05 17.58
C SER A 54 0.02 14.73 19.03
N LEU A 55 -0.12 13.47 19.43
CA LEU A 55 0.27 13.00 20.77
C LEU A 55 1.78 13.16 21.00
N ARG A 56 2.60 12.85 19.99
CA ARG A 56 4.06 13.02 20.08
C ARG A 56 4.46 14.48 20.26
N ARG A 57 3.83 15.42 19.53
CA ARG A 57 4.13 16.86 19.66
C ARG A 57 3.77 17.41 21.04
N THR A 58 2.57 17.11 21.54
CA THR A 58 2.15 17.56 22.87
C THR A 58 3.11 17.09 23.95
N LYS A 59 3.58 15.83 23.88
CA LYS A 59 4.57 15.30 24.82
C LYS A 59 5.92 16.02 24.76
N ILE A 60 6.40 16.36 23.56
CA ILE A 60 7.67 17.10 23.41
C ILE A 60 7.54 18.49 24.05
N THR A 61 6.45 19.20 23.77
CA THR A 61 6.22 20.55 24.34
C THR A 61 6.08 20.51 25.86
N GLU A 62 5.39 19.52 26.43
CA GLU A 62 5.32 19.34 27.89
C GLU A 62 6.70 19.05 28.51
N ILE A 63 7.57 18.31 27.82
CA ILE A 63 8.94 18.03 28.28
C ILE A 63 9.77 19.31 28.22
N GLU A 64 9.70 20.07 27.13
CA GLU A 64 10.41 21.35 26.94
C GLU A 64 10.00 22.36 28.03
N GLU A 65 8.70 22.51 28.29
CA GLU A 65 8.18 23.43 29.34
C GLU A 65 8.61 23.03 30.76
N LYS A 66 8.66 21.72 31.05
CA LYS A 66 9.20 21.20 32.32
C LYS A 66 10.70 21.43 32.46
N LEU A 67 11.45 21.34 31.35
CA LEU A 67 12.89 21.62 31.33
C LEU A 67 13.16 23.10 31.60
N ASP A 68 12.40 23.99 30.96
CA ASP A 68 12.57 25.45 31.06
C ASP A 68 12.15 26.00 32.43
N SER A 69 11.17 25.38 33.09
CA SER A 69 10.70 25.82 34.40
C SER A 69 11.62 25.44 35.57
N GLY A 70 12.73 24.73 35.33
CA GLY A 70 13.70 24.37 36.37
C GLY A 70 13.16 23.41 37.43
N THR A 71 11.97 22.82 37.23
CA THR A 71 11.33 21.87 38.15
C THR A 71 11.78 20.42 37.92
N VAL A 72 13.04 20.22 37.54
CA VAL A 72 13.63 18.88 37.37
C VAL A 72 14.06 18.33 38.73
N ALA A 73 13.09 18.09 39.61
CA ALA A 73 13.29 17.29 40.81
C ALA A 73 12.97 15.82 40.49
N GLU A 74 14.02 15.00 40.55
CA GLU A 74 14.08 13.53 40.48
C GLU A 74 13.23 12.80 39.41
N ASP A 75 13.99 12.24 38.46
CA ASP A 75 13.75 11.33 37.32
C ASP A 75 12.63 10.25 37.47
N SER A 76 12.15 9.97 38.70
CA SER A 76 11.15 8.94 38.99
C SER A 76 9.70 9.38 38.74
N SER A 77 9.39 10.67 38.83
CA SER A 77 8.03 11.18 38.59
C SER A 77 7.74 11.38 37.09
N LEU A 78 8.77 11.77 36.32
CA LEU A 78 8.67 11.98 34.88
C LEU A 78 8.43 10.64 34.15
N THR A 79 9.13 9.59 34.56
CA THR A 79 8.96 8.23 34.03
C THR A 79 7.56 7.67 34.31
N ASN A 80 7.00 7.89 35.50
CA ASN A 80 5.64 7.47 35.83
C ASN A 80 4.55 8.30 35.11
N SER A 81 4.76 9.61 34.93
CA SER A 81 3.86 10.47 34.13
C SER A 81 3.90 10.13 32.64
N LEU A 82 5.07 9.78 32.09
CA LEU A 82 5.23 9.30 30.73
C LEU A 82 4.57 7.93 30.50
N LYS A 83 4.59 7.07 31.52
CA LYS A 83 3.98 5.73 31.52
C LYS A 83 2.47 5.74 31.75
N SER A 84 1.95 6.74 32.47
CA SER A 84 0.51 6.97 32.69
C SER A 84 -0.15 7.69 31.51
N SER A 85 0.54 8.63 30.85
CA SER A 85 0.01 9.36 29.68
C SER A 85 0.22 8.64 28.34
N SER A 86 1.01 7.56 28.30
CA SER A 86 1.12 6.68 27.11
C SER A 86 -0.15 5.90 26.81
N ASP A 87 -1.16 5.95 27.69
CA ASP A 87 -2.42 5.22 27.56
C ASP A 87 -3.53 6.01 26.85
N HIS A 88 -3.22 7.17 26.27
CA HIS A 88 -4.12 7.82 25.31
C HIS A 88 -4.12 7.08 23.97
N SER A 89 -4.71 5.88 24.01
CA SER A 89 -5.09 5.07 22.87
C SER A 89 -5.65 5.95 21.75
N LEU A 90 -5.24 5.64 20.52
CA LEU A 90 -5.92 6.12 19.33
C LEU A 90 -7.45 5.96 19.58
N THR A 91 -8.25 7.04 19.50
CA THR A 91 -9.65 6.89 19.91
C THR A 91 -10.29 5.85 18.99
N TRP A 92 -11.05 4.93 19.57
CA TRP A 92 -11.65 3.79 18.88
C TRP A 92 -12.34 4.16 17.56
N TRP A 93 -12.92 5.37 17.48
CA TRP A 93 -13.50 5.93 16.25
C TRP A 93 -12.52 6.04 15.06
N HIS A 94 -11.24 6.37 15.26
CA HIS A 94 -10.26 6.45 14.17
C HIS A 94 -9.99 5.08 13.55
N TRP A 95 -9.91 4.03 14.38
CA TRP A 95 -9.77 2.66 13.92
C TRP A 95 -10.98 2.23 13.08
N ILE A 96 -12.19 2.52 13.55
CA ILE A 96 -13.42 2.21 12.82
C ILE A 96 -13.52 3.00 11.52
N ALA A 97 -13.26 4.31 11.55
CA ALA A 97 -13.30 5.16 10.36
C ALA A 97 -12.27 4.70 9.31
N SER A 98 -11.05 4.39 9.73
CA SER A 98 -10.04 3.80 8.85
C SER A 98 -10.47 2.44 8.31
N ALA A 99 -11.06 1.58 9.15
CA ALA A 99 -11.53 0.27 8.72
C ALA A 99 -12.60 0.39 7.63
N LEU A 100 -13.60 1.24 7.83
CA LEU A 100 -14.66 1.52 6.84
C LEU A 100 -14.06 2.05 5.53
N LEU A 101 -13.09 2.96 5.59
CA LEU A 101 -12.42 3.48 4.39
C LEU A 101 -11.60 2.39 3.66
N VAL A 102 -10.88 1.53 4.39
CA VAL A 102 -10.22 0.36 3.79
C VAL A 102 -11.27 -0.59 3.19
N GLY A 103 -12.42 -0.75 3.84
CA GLY A 103 -13.55 -1.53 3.33
C GLY A 103 -14.13 -1.00 2.03
N ILE A 104 -14.29 0.33 1.90
CA ILE A 104 -14.70 0.98 0.64
C ILE A 104 -13.63 0.74 -0.44
N SER A 105 -12.35 0.89 -0.09
CA SER A 105 -11.24 0.57 -1.00
C SER A 105 -11.29 -0.89 -1.47
N MET A 106 -11.55 -1.82 -0.55
CA MET A 106 -11.68 -3.26 -0.82
C MET A 106 -12.89 -3.59 -1.70
N ALA A 107 -14.03 -2.91 -1.49
CA ALA A 107 -15.23 -3.04 -2.30
C ALA A 107 -15.01 -2.61 -3.76
N VAL A 108 -14.21 -1.56 -3.98
CA VAL A 108 -13.80 -1.15 -5.34
C VAL A 108 -12.75 -2.11 -5.90
N LYS A 109 -11.76 -2.49 -5.09
CA LYS A 109 -10.67 -3.39 -5.51
C LYS A 109 -10.16 -4.22 -4.34
N TRP A 110 -10.38 -5.53 -4.44
CA TRP A 110 -10.04 -6.52 -3.40
C TRP A 110 -8.54 -6.61 -3.07
N MET A 111 -7.66 -6.03 -3.88
CA MET A 111 -6.23 -5.85 -3.58
C MET A 111 -5.99 -5.08 -2.26
N SER A 112 -7.01 -4.41 -1.71
CA SER A 112 -6.90 -3.76 -0.39
C SER A 112 -7.05 -4.72 0.80
N LEU A 113 -7.44 -5.98 0.57
CA LEU A 113 -7.75 -6.96 1.63
C LEU A 113 -6.58 -7.19 2.60
N PRO A 114 -5.31 -7.38 2.16
CA PRO A 114 -4.19 -7.50 3.10
C PRO A 114 -3.99 -6.29 4.00
N ILE A 115 -4.38 -5.10 3.55
CA ILE A 115 -4.27 -3.85 4.31
C ILE A 115 -5.31 -3.82 5.44
N LEU A 116 -6.50 -4.39 5.24
CA LEU A 116 -7.47 -4.61 6.32
C LEU A 116 -6.93 -5.63 7.34
N GLY A 117 -6.31 -6.71 6.86
CA GLY A 117 -5.63 -7.69 7.72
C GLY A 117 -4.57 -7.04 8.60
N PHE A 118 -3.73 -6.19 8.01
CA PHE A 118 -2.73 -5.41 8.76
C PHE A 118 -3.36 -4.45 9.77
N LEU A 119 -4.40 -3.70 9.39
CA LEU A 119 -5.09 -2.77 10.29
C LEU A 119 -5.72 -3.51 11.49
N THR A 120 -6.33 -4.67 11.23
CA THR A 120 -6.89 -5.54 12.26
C THR A 120 -5.83 -6.07 13.20
N TRP A 121 -4.68 -6.52 12.66
CA TRP A 121 -3.53 -6.97 13.44
C TRP A 121 -2.97 -5.85 14.32
N GLN A 122 -2.85 -4.63 13.79
CA GLN A 122 -2.41 -3.46 14.55
C GLN A 122 -3.39 -3.11 15.68
N ALA A 123 -4.70 -3.17 15.43
CA ALA A 123 -5.71 -2.95 16.46
C ALA A 123 -5.63 -4.00 17.58
N PHE A 124 -5.40 -5.27 17.21
CA PHE A 124 -5.17 -6.37 18.16
C PHE A 124 -3.94 -6.11 19.03
N ARG A 125 -2.81 -5.73 18.41
CA ARG A 125 -1.53 -5.50 19.12
C ARG A 125 -1.53 -4.25 20.00
N LYS A 126 -2.19 -3.17 19.57
CA LYS A 126 -2.11 -1.85 20.25
C LYS A 126 -3.25 -1.56 21.21
N VAL A 127 -4.40 -2.20 21.05
CA VAL A 127 -5.60 -1.89 21.86
C VAL A 127 -6.23 -3.15 22.44
N GLY A 128 -6.40 -4.20 21.62
CA GLY A 128 -6.87 -5.51 22.09
C GLY A 128 -7.89 -6.17 21.17
N VAL A 129 -8.24 -7.41 21.51
CA VAL A 129 -9.07 -8.32 20.68
C VAL A 129 -10.45 -7.74 20.36
N LYS A 130 -11.12 -7.11 21.34
CA LYS A 130 -12.48 -6.57 21.14
C LYS A 130 -12.52 -5.54 20.01
N LEU A 131 -11.58 -4.59 20.01
CA LEU A 131 -11.52 -3.58 18.96
C LEU A 131 -11.07 -4.18 17.63
N ALA A 132 -10.16 -5.16 17.64
CA ALA A 132 -9.75 -5.85 16.42
C ALA A 132 -10.93 -6.53 15.71
N ILE A 133 -11.81 -7.20 16.47
CA ILE A 133 -13.05 -7.79 15.91
C ILE A 133 -13.93 -6.70 15.30
N VAL A 134 -14.14 -5.58 16.00
CA VAL A 134 -14.94 -4.46 15.48
C VAL A 134 -14.32 -3.88 14.21
N VAL A 135 -13.00 -3.66 14.18
CA VAL A 135 -12.26 -3.19 12.99
C VAL A 135 -12.44 -4.14 11.82
N LEU A 136 -12.34 -5.45 12.06
CA LEU A 136 -12.53 -6.46 11.02
C LEU A 136 -13.96 -6.41 10.46
N LEU A 137 -14.96 -6.43 11.33
CA LEU A 137 -16.38 -6.40 10.94
C LEU A 137 -16.74 -5.10 10.19
N CYS A 138 -16.33 -3.94 10.73
CA CYS A 138 -16.56 -2.65 10.08
C CYS A 138 -15.80 -2.55 8.76
N GLY A 139 -14.60 -3.11 8.64
CA GLY A 139 -13.85 -3.11 7.39
C GLY A 139 -14.44 -4.03 6.32
N PHE A 140 -15.03 -5.16 6.70
CA PHE A 140 -15.73 -6.02 5.75
C PHE A 140 -17.12 -5.52 5.35
N LEU A 141 -17.74 -4.66 6.16
CA LEU A 141 -19.12 -4.20 5.94
C LEU A 141 -19.35 -3.57 4.55
N PRO A 142 -18.54 -2.60 4.04
CA PRO A 142 -18.78 -2.03 2.71
C PRO A 142 -18.71 -3.07 1.59
N PHE A 143 -17.71 -3.96 1.64
CA PHE A 143 -17.57 -5.06 0.68
C PHE A 143 -18.76 -6.01 0.74
N GLY A 144 -19.18 -6.41 1.94
CA GLY A 144 -20.33 -7.28 2.15
C GLY A 144 -21.62 -6.70 1.57
N ILE A 145 -21.90 -5.42 1.83
CA ILE A 145 -23.08 -4.73 1.28
C ILE A 145 -23.05 -4.73 -0.25
N THR A 146 -21.90 -4.41 -0.86
CA THR A 146 -21.78 -4.41 -2.33
C THR A 146 -21.84 -5.82 -2.93
N ALA A 147 -21.34 -6.83 -2.22
CA ALA A 147 -21.33 -8.22 -2.65
C ALA A 147 -22.74 -8.82 -2.74
N LEU A 148 -23.70 -8.34 -1.93
CA LEU A 148 -25.09 -8.81 -1.97
C LEU A 148 -25.74 -8.65 -3.36
N GLN A 149 -25.32 -7.66 -4.15
CA GLN A 149 -25.84 -7.47 -5.52
C GLN A 149 -25.33 -8.51 -6.51
N PHE A 150 -24.22 -9.20 -6.18
CA PHE A 150 -23.59 -10.20 -7.04
C PHE A 150 -23.83 -11.62 -6.56
N CYS A 151 -24.36 -11.80 -5.34
CA CYS A 151 -24.66 -13.09 -4.75
C CYS A 151 -26.13 -13.47 -4.96
N SER A 152 -26.36 -14.70 -5.42
CA SER A 152 -27.68 -15.32 -5.53
C SER A 152 -27.75 -16.62 -4.71
N SER A 153 -28.91 -17.26 -4.65
CA SER A 153 -29.16 -18.47 -3.84
C SER A 153 -28.23 -19.63 -4.23
N GLY A 154 -27.02 -19.67 -3.64
CA GLY A 154 -26.04 -20.74 -3.81
C GLY A 154 -24.74 -20.32 -4.51
N GLU A 155 -24.68 -19.14 -5.12
CA GLU A 155 -23.49 -18.68 -5.87
C GLU A 155 -23.13 -17.23 -5.54
N CYS A 156 -21.83 -16.98 -5.35
CA CYS A 156 -21.26 -15.65 -5.14
C CYS A 156 -20.04 -15.46 -6.05
N PRO A 157 -20.22 -15.19 -7.36
CA PRO A 157 -19.13 -15.00 -8.32
C PRO A 157 -18.42 -13.65 -8.14
N LEU A 158 -17.96 -13.33 -6.94
CA LEU A 158 -17.24 -12.08 -6.64
C LEU A 158 -15.86 -12.01 -7.31
N ILE A 159 -15.24 -13.18 -7.50
CA ILE A 159 -13.96 -13.32 -8.18
C ILE A 159 -14.12 -14.39 -9.25
N PRO A 160 -13.90 -14.07 -10.54
CA PRO A 160 -14.02 -15.04 -11.62
C PRO A 160 -12.78 -15.94 -11.66
N THR A 161 -12.61 -16.78 -10.63
CA THR A 161 -11.46 -17.69 -10.45
C THR A 161 -11.34 -18.71 -11.60
N GLY A 162 -12.45 -19.02 -12.28
CA GLY A 162 -12.48 -19.86 -13.47
C GLY A 162 -12.14 -19.14 -14.78
N SER A 163 -11.89 -17.82 -14.78
CA SER A 163 -11.55 -17.10 -16.02
C SER A 163 -10.13 -17.40 -16.47
N VAL A 164 -9.94 -17.58 -17.78
CA VAL A 164 -8.63 -17.76 -18.44
C VAL A 164 -7.66 -16.65 -18.08
N PHE A 165 -8.16 -15.42 -17.94
CA PHE A 165 -7.36 -14.27 -17.52
C PHE A 165 -6.78 -14.47 -16.12
N VAL A 166 -7.58 -14.90 -15.13
CA VAL A 166 -7.09 -15.12 -13.76
C VAL A 166 -6.15 -16.32 -13.71
N SER A 167 -6.49 -17.42 -14.39
CA SER A 167 -5.72 -18.67 -14.31
C SER A 167 -4.41 -18.66 -15.12
N HIS A 168 -4.39 -17.99 -16.27
CA HIS A 168 -3.28 -18.05 -17.24
C HIS A 168 -2.79 -16.69 -17.76
N GLY A 169 -3.44 -15.58 -17.42
CA GLY A 169 -3.08 -14.26 -17.93
C GLY A 169 -1.62 -13.89 -17.64
N ARG A 170 -0.97 -13.29 -18.64
CA ARG A 170 0.39 -12.73 -18.61
C ARG A 170 0.41 -11.36 -19.30
N SER A 171 1.42 -10.56 -18.99
CA SER A 171 1.60 -9.21 -19.53
C SER A 171 3.04 -8.71 -19.33
N ALA A 172 3.26 -7.82 -18.35
CA ALA A 172 4.55 -7.18 -18.05
C ALA A 172 5.12 -7.66 -16.70
N GLU A 173 4.90 -8.92 -16.32
CA GLU A 173 5.38 -9.53 -15.08
C GLU A 173 6.91 -9.60 -14.96
N LEU A 174 7.43 -9.56 -13.72
CA LEU A 174 8.87 -9.67 -13.43
C LEU A 174 9.26 -11.07 -12.93
N ILE A 175 8.95 -11.38 -11.67
CA ILE A 175 9.35 -12.65 -11.06
C ILE A 175 8.70 -13.82 -11.81
N PRO A 176 7.40 -13.76 -12.16
CA PRO A 176 6.81 -14.84 -12.94
C PRO A 176 7.45 -15.04 -14.31
N TYR A 177 7.94 -13.98 -14.95
CA TYR A 177 8.70 -14.09 -16.20
C TYR A 177 10.02 -14.84 -15.96
N ILE A 178 10.81 -14.42 -14.97
CA ILE A 178 12.09 -15.07 -14.63
C ILE A 178 11.87 -16.55 -14.29
N VAL A 179 10.89 -16.87 -13.45
CA VAL A 179 10.57 -18.26 -13.08
C VAL A 179 10.17 -19.07 -14.32
N SER A 180 9.44 -18.46 -15.26
CA SER A 180 9.03 -19.14 -16.48
C SER A 180 10.15 -19.46 -17.48
N GLU A 181 11.30 -18.81 -17.36
CA GLU A 181 12.50 -19.15 -18.16
C GLU A 181 13.16 -20.44 -17.66
N TYR A 182 13.06 -20.72 -16.35
CA TYR A 182 13.70 -21.89 -15.73
C TYR A 182 12.72 -23.02 -15.40
N TRP A 183 11.42 -22.73 -15.32
CA TRP A 183 10.39 -23.69 -14.93
C TRP A 183 9.12 -23.52 -15.76
N GLU A 184 9.05 -24.25 -16.88
CA GLU A 184 7.92 -24.25 -17.84
C GLU A 184 6.52 -24.42 -17.20
N PRO A 185 6.30 -25.34 -16.23
CA PRO A 185 5.01 -25.47 -15.54
C PRO A 185 4.47 -24.15 -14.98
N SER A 186 5.35 -23.23 -14.60
CA SER A 186 4.96 -21.94 -14.05
C SER A 186 4.20 -21.03 -15.02
N ARG A 187 4.28 -21.30 -16.34
CA ARG A 187 3.53 -20.57 -17.38
C ARG A 187 2.05 -20.88 -17.34
N TRP A 188 1.69 -22.09 -16.95
CA TRP A 188 0.34 -22.64 -17.08
C TRP A 188 -0.54 -22.41 -15.85
N VAL A 189 0.02 -21.98 -14.72
CA VAL A 189 -0.75 -21.81 -13.48
C VAL A 189 -0.35 -20.55 -12.72
N ASN A 190 -1.25 -19.58 -12.66
CA ASN A 190 -1.01 -18.32 -11.92
C ASN A 190 -1.07 -18.48 -10.39
N TRP A 191 -1.79 -19.48 -9.88
CA TRP A 191 -2.02 -19.65 -8.45
C TRP A 191 -0.73 -19.92 -7.65
N ILE A 192 0.32 -20.44 -8.29
CA ILE A 192 1.60 -20.73 -7.63
C ILE A 192 2.24 -19.48 -7.03
N TYR A 193 1.94 -18.30 -7.58
CA TYR A 193 2.45 -17.00 -7.09
C TYR A 193 1.64 -16.48 -5.90
N ALA A 194 0.46 -17.03 -5.62
CA ALA A 194 -0.30 -16.72 -4.42
C ALA A 194 0.40 -17.21 -3.15
N PHE A 195 1.14 -18.32 -3.21
CA PHE A 195 1.90 -18.85 -2.09
C PHE A 195 3.03 -17.92 -1.61
N PRO A 196 4.02 -17.53 -2.47
CA PRO A 196 5.07 -16.59 -2.05
C PRO A 196 4.50 -15.21 -1.68
N LEU A 197 3.43 -14.76 -2.35
CA LEU A 197 2.74 -13.53 -1.97
C LEU A 197 2.12 -13.64 -0.57
N GLY A 198 1.43 -14.75 -0.26
CA GLY A 198 0.83 -15.00 1.05
C GLY A 198 1.87 -15.06 2.17
N LEU A 199 3.01 -15.71 1.93
CA LEU A 199 4.13 -15.72 2.87
C LEU A 199 4.69 -14.32 3.10
N THR A 200 4.91 -13.56 2.02
CA THR A 200 5.44 -12.20 2.09
C THR A 200 4.47 -11.26 2.80
N VAL A 201 3.18 -11.34 2.51
CA VAL A 201 2.13 -10.57 3.19
C VAL A 201 2.08 -10.91 4.68
N SER A 202 2.12 -12.20 5.03
CA SER A 202 2.11 -12.64 6.43
C SER A 202 3.32 -12.11 7.17
N TRP A 203 4.50 -12.19 6.57
CA TRP A 203 5.73 -11.61 7.12
C TRP A 203 5.62 -10.09 7.27
N LEU A 204 5.09 -9.38 6.26
CA LEU A 204 4.87 -7.93 6.31
C LEU A 204 3.86 -7.52 7.40
N ILE A 205 2.79 -8.29 7.61
CA ILE A 205 1.80 -8.03 8.66
C ILE A 205 2.47 -8.05 10.04
N LEU A 206 3.35 -9.03 10.26
CA LEU A 206 4.07 -9.20 11.52
C LEU A 206 5.19 -8.17 11.71
N ARG A 207 5.86 -7.76 10.63
CA ARG A 207 7.07 -6.92 10.68
C ARG A 207 6.79 -5.42 10.59
N SER A 208 5.75 -5.01 9.86
CA SER A 208 5.48 -3.59 9.58
C SER A 208 4.92 -2.88 10.81
N ARG A 209 5.40 -1.67 11.09
CA ARG A 209 5.01 -0.93 12.32
C ARG A 209 3.89 0.07 12.09
N ASN A 210 3.78 0.59 10.87
CA ASN A 210 2.82 1.62 10.50
C ASN A 210 2.14 1.29 9.15
N PHE A 211 1.02 1.95 8.91
CA PHE A 211 0.14 1.72 7.76
C PHE A 211 0.84 2.00 6.43
N GLN A 212 1.57 3.12 6.37
CA GLN A 212 2.32 3.53 5.19
C GLN A 212 3.33 2.47 4.77
N GLN A 213 4.19 2.04 5.71
CA GLN A 213 5.24 1.07 5.49
C GLN A 213 4.66 -0.26 5.00
N PHE A 214 3.63 -0.78 5.68
CA PHE A 214 2.97 -2.00 5.25
C PHE A 214 2.47 -1.88 3.82
N THR A 215 1.74 -0.79 3.52
CA THR A 215 1.09 -0.60 2.22
C THR A 215 2.11 -0.41 1.09
N GLU A 216 3.17 0.36 1.32
CA GLU A 216 4.25 0.57 0.35
C GLU A 216 4.93 -0.75 0.00
N TRP A 217 5.39 -1.50 1.01
CA TRP A 217 6.05 -2.80 0.82
C TRP A 217 5.11 -3.85 0.23
N TYR A 218 3.85 -3.88 0.68
CA TYR A 218 2.85 -4.78 0.14
C TYR A 218 2.65 -4.55 -1.35
N PHE A 219 2.45 -3.29 -1.80
CA PHE A 219 2.29 -3.02 -3.22
C PHE A 219 3.56 -3.31 -4.02
N PHE A 220 4.74 -3.03 -3.48
CA PHE A 220 5.99 -3.42 -4.12
C PHE A 220 6.05 -4.94 -4.35
N CYS A 221 5.81 -5.74 -3.30
CA CYS A 221 5.82 -7.20 -3.37
C CYS A 221 4.72 -7.75 -4.28
N LEU A 222 3.50 -7.20 -4.21
CA LEU A 222 2.40 -7.56 -5.09
C LEU A 222 2.77 -7.31 -6.56
N LEU A 223 3.38 -6.17 -6.88
CA LEU A 223 3.76 -5.83 -8.25
C LEU A 223 4.82 -6.79 -8.79
N ILE A 224 5.87 -7.09 -8.03
CA ILE A 224 6.95 -7.97 -8.53
C ILE A 224 6.51 -9.45 -8.64
N LEU A 225 5.60 -9.91 -7.77
CA LEU A 225 5.13 -11.29 -7.73
C LEU A 225 3.88 -11.55 -8.59
N SER A 226 3.16 -10.51 -9.02
CA SER A 226 1.94 -10.70 -9.80
C SER A 226 2.25 -11.19 -11.22
N PRO A 227 1.54 -12.22 -11.71
CA PRO A 227 1.65 -12.70 -13.08
C PRO A 227 1.03 -11.76 -14.11
N ILE A 228 0.21 -10.81 -13.66
CA ILE A 228 -0.51 -9.86 -14.50
C ILE A 228 -0.20 -8.45 -14.02
N ILE A 229 0.52 -7.69 -14.83
CA ILE A 229 0.96 -6.32 -14.56
C ILE A 229 0.65 -5.43 -15.76
N HIS A 230 -0.10 -4.37 -15.47
CA HIS A 230 -0.34 -3.28 -16.39
C HIS A 230 0.32 -2.00 -15.86
N ALA A 231 0.69 -1.06 -16.73
CA ALA A 231 1.39 0.17 -16.32
C ALA A 231 0.64 0.98 -15.24
N TRP A 232 -0.70 1.02 -15.31
CA TRP A 232 -1.49 1.75 -14.32
C TRP A 232 -1.47 1.10 -12.92
N TYR A 233 -1.03 -0.15 -12.76
CA TYR A 233 -0.91 -0.77 -11.43
C TYR A 233 0.19 -0.14 -10.59
N PHE A 234 1.23 0.42 -11.22
CA PHE A 234 2.25 1.17 -10.51
C PHE A 234 1.71 2.45 -9.87
N THR A 235 0.53 2.94 -10.26
CA THR A 235 -0.08 4.10 -9.61
C THR A 235 -0.48 3.85 -8.15
N TRP A 236 -0.66 2.58 -7.76
CA TRP A 236 -1.16 2.21 -6.44
C TRP A 236 -0.18 2.54 -5.32
N ILE A 237 1.11 2.39 -5.59
CA ILE A 237 2.18 2.61 -4.59
C ILE A 237 2.54 4.10 -4.45
N ILE A 238 2.26 4.93 -5.47
CA ILE A 238 2.75 6.31 -5.56
C ILE A 238 2.38 7.18 -4.34
N PRO A 239 1.11 7.21 -3.87
CA PRO A 239 0.75 8.04 -2.72
C PRO A 239 1.54 7.69 -1.45
N PHE A 240 1.85 6.41 -1.26
CA PHE A 240 2.55 5.89 -0.08
C PHE A 240 4.06 6.12 -0.16
N ALA A 241 4.60 6.29 -1.37
CA ALA A 241 6.01 6.58 -1.62
C ALA A 241 6.37 8.07 -1.55
N VAL A 242 5.37 8.97 -1.55
CA VAL A 242 5.54 10.43 -1.49
C VAL A 242 6.36 10.89 -0.28
N PRO A 243 6.13 10.41 0.96
CA PRO A 243 6.88 10.88 2.13
C PRO A 243 8.38 10.67 2.01
N TYR A 244 8.79 9.54 1.43
CA TYR A 244 10.20 9.16 1.30
C TYR A 244 10.83 9.50 -0.05
N ARG A 245 10.05 10.09 -0.97
CA ARG A 245 10.50 10.43 -2.32
C ARG A 245 11.16 9.23 -3.02
N ASN A 246 10.55 8.04 -2.85
CA ASN A 246 11.12 6.76 -3.26
C ASN A 246 11.62 6.79 -4.71
N LEU A 247 12.91 6.56 -4.92
CA LEU A 247 13.55 6.67 -6.22
C LEU A 247 13.01 5.64 -7.21
N GLY A 248 12.75 4.40 -6.77
CA GLY A 248 12.17 3.37 -7.62
C GLY A 248 10.82 3.79 -8.18
N VAL A 249 9.95 4.30 -7.31
CA VAL A 249 8.62 4.79 -7.71
C VAL A 249 8.71 5.99 -8.65
N ARG A 250 9.68 6.89 -8.44
CA ARG A 250 9.91 8.01 -9.36
C ARG A 250 10.39 7.53 -10.74
N LEU A 251 11.33 6.58 -10.76
CA LEU A 251 11.89 6.05 -12.00
C LEU A 251 10.88 5.22 -12.79
N VAL A 252 10.07 4.38 -12.12
CA VAL A 252 9.04 3.58 -12.79
C VAL A 252 7.97 4.46 -13.44
N SER A 253 7.78 5.67 -12.92
CA SER A 253 6.85 6.63 -13.49
C SER A 253 7.24 7.10 -14.90
N ILE A 254 8.51 6.91 -15.26
CA ILE A 254 9.03 7.15 -16.61
C ILE A 254 9.14 5.81 -17.34
N SER A 255 9.77 4.80 -16.74
CA SER A 255 10.05 3.54 -17.45
C SER A 255 8.80 2.74 -17.81
N ALA A 256 7.71 2.84 -17.04
CA ALA A 256 6.45 2.17 -17.35
C ALA A 256 5.79 2.68 -18.64
N PHE A 257 6.24 3.81 -19.22
CA PHE A 257 5.77 4.23 -20.55
C PHE A 257 6.18 3.25 -21.67
N ILE A 258 7.18 2.39 -21.45
CA ILE A 258 7.51 1.30 -22.39
C ILE A 258 6.29 0.41 -22.64
N TYR A 259 5.36 0.32 -21.68
CA TYR A 259 4.12 -0.42 -21.80
C TYR A 259 3.26 -0.01 -23.01
N PHE A 260 3.34 1.25 -23.45
CA PHE A 260 2.58 1.75 -24.60
C PHE A 260 3.04 1.17 -25.94
N VAL A 261 4.19 0.48 -25.98
CA VAL A 261 4.58 -0.31 -27.14
C VAL A 261 3.55 -1.38 -27.48
N LEU A 262 2.81 -1.91 -26.48
CA LEU A 262 1.76 -2.90 -26.70
C LEU A 262 0.60 -2.32 -27.51
N GLN A 263 0.17 -1.11 -27.17
CA GLN A 263 -0.87 -0.39 -27.93
C GLN A 263 -0.40 -0.06 -29.34
N HIS A 264 0.86 0.35 -29.49
CA HIS A 264 1.46 0.58 -30.80
C HIS A 264 1.50 -0.71 -31.65
N ARG A 265 1.88 -1.85 -31.07
CA ARG A 265 1.87 -3.16 -31.74
C ARG A 265 0.47 -3.57 -32.17
N MET A 266 -0.54 -3.35 -31.34
CA MET A 266 -1.93 -3.62 -31.70
C MET A 266 -2.39 -2.78 -32.90
N ALA A 267 -1.96 -1.52 -32.99
CA ALA A 267 -2.24 -0.67 -34.15
C ALA A 267 -1.56 -1.15 -35.45
N LEU A 268 -0.60 -2.08 -35.34
CA LEU A 268 0.09 -2.74 -36.45
C LEU A 268 -0.39 -4.20 -36.62
N ASP A 269 -1.61 -4.53 -36.18
CA ASP A 269 -2.22 -5.86 -36.25
C ASP A 269 -1.49 -6.97 -35.48
N ASN A 270 -0.61 -6.60 -34.53
CA ASN A 270 -0.01 -7.54 -33.61
C ASN A 270 -0.75 -7.51 -32.26
N TYR A 271 -1.64 -8.49 -32.06
CA TYR A 271 -2.49 -8.62 -30.87
C TYR A 271 -1.80 -9.32 -29.69
N SER A 272 -0.48 -9.55 -29.75
CA SER A 272 0.26 -10.11 -28.61
C SER A 272 0.35 -9.09 -27.47
N TRP A 273 -0.15 -9.48 -26.29
CA TRP A 273 -0.15 -8.64 -25.10
C TRP A 273 0.96 -9.02 -24.11
N TYR A 274 2.21 -9.07 -24.60
CA TYR A 274 3.37 -9.30 -23.76
C TYR A 274 4.53 -8.40 -24.17
N LEU A 275 5.31 -7.98 -23.18
CA LEU A 275 6.56 -7.25 -23.42
C LEU A 275 7.65 -8.24 -23.83
N THR A 276 8.53 -7.80 -24.73
CA THR A 276 9.76 -8.54 -25.02
C THR A 276 10.66 -8.57 -23.77
N PRO A 277 11.64 -9.50 -23.69
CA PRO A 277 12.56 -9.55 -22.55
C PRO A 277 13.25 -8.20 -22.26
N GLN A 278 13.71 -7.51 -23.30
CA GLN A 278 14.37 -6.21 -23.15
C GLN A 278 13.43 -5.14 -22.59
N GLU A 279 12.20 -5.08 -23.10
CA GLU A 279 11.18 -4.13 -22.63
C GLU A 279 10.77 -4.39 -21.18
N ARG A 280 10.67 -5.67 -20.77
CA ARG A 280 10.46 -6.03 -19.36
C ARG A 280 11.59 -5.48 -18.49
N TRP A 281 12.85 -5.66 -18.91
CA TRP A 281 13.99 -5.13 -18.14
C TRP A 281 14.01 -3.61 -18.09
N TRP A 282 13.70 -2.92 -19.19
CA TRP A 282 13.57 -1.47 -19.20
C TRP A 282 12.47 -0.98 -18.26
N LEU A 283 11.33 -1.68 -18.20
CA LEU A 283 10.27 -1.37 -17.24
C LEU A 283 10.75 -1.55 -15.79
N TRP A 284 11.30 -2.72 -15.47
CA TRP A 284 11.51 -3.16 -14.08
C TRP A 284 12.82 -2.73 -13.44
N LEU A 285 13.94 -2.68 -14.16
CA LEU A 285 15.25 -2.37 -13.57
C LEU A 285 15.25 -1.01 -12.85
N PRO A 286 14.73 0.09 -13.44
CA PRO A 286 14.70 1.38 -12.75
C PRO A 286 13.84 1.34 -11.48
N PHE A 287 12.74 0.59 -11.49
CA PHE A 287 11.87 0.42 -10.33
C PHE A 287 12.58 -0.32 -9.19
N VAL A 288 13.10 -1.51 -9.47
CA VAL A 288 13.68 -2.41 -8.47
C VAL A 288 14.99 -1.84 -7.91
N LEU A 289 15.90 -1.36 -8.77
CA LEU A 289 17.16 -0.77 -8.34
C LEU A 289 16.94 0.51 -7.54
N GLY A 290 16.03 1.38 -8.00
CA GLY A 290 15.68 2.61 -7.28
C GLY A 290 15.00 2.34 -5.94
N TRP A 291 14.20 1.28 -5.84
CA TRP A 291 13.57 0.84 -4.59
C TRP A 291 14.63 0.43 -3.57
N PHE A 292 15.51 -0.52 -3.93
CA PHE A 292 16.58 -0.97 -3.04
C PHE A 292 17.54 0.16 -2.68
N TRP A 293 17.89 1.04 -3.62
CA TRP A 293 18.71 2.22 -3.35
C TRP A 293 18.09 3.14 -2.30
N THR A 294 16.78 3.40 -2.39
CA THR A 294 16.06 4.25 -1.43
C THR A 294 16.15 3.69 -0.01
N HIS A 295 15.93 2.38 0.14
CA HIS A 295 15.97 1.73 1.44
C HIS A 295 17.39 1.52 1.97
N TYR A 296 18.38 1.34 1.09
CA TYR A 296 19.78 1.25 1.46
C TYR A 296 20.32 2.60 1.96
N ARG A 297 20.06 3.70 1.23
CA ARG A 297 20.60 5.03 1.54
C ARG A 297 19.90 5.70 2.72
N ASN A 298 18.64 5.37 2.95
CA ASN A 298 17.87 5.90 4.08
C ASN A 298 17.61 4.80 5.10
N PRO A 299 18.63 4.28 5.81
CA PRO A 299 18.40 3.28 6.84
C PRO A 299 17.53 3.85 7.95
N ASN A 300 17.39 5.17 8.13
CA ASN A 300 16.42 5.76 9.06
C ASN A 300 14.95 5.56 8.68
N VAL A 301 14.65 5.35 7.39
CA VAL A 301 13.35 4.81 6.93
C VAL A 301 13.21 3.34 7.34
N ALA A 302 14.34 2.64 7.50
CA ALA A 302 14.43 1.29 8.06
C ALA A 302 14.72 1.21 9.59
N LEU A 303 15.03 2.31 10.29
CA LEU A 303 15.45 2.34 11.71
C LEU A 303 14.45 3.06 12.63
N ASN A 304 13.50 3.82 12.08
CA ASN A 304 12.18 4.00 12.72
C ASN A 304 11.45 2.64 12.91
N GLN A 305 12.07 1.53 12.48
CA GLN A 305 11.71 0.15 12.80
C GLN A 305 12.29 -0.36 14.13
N ASN A 306 13.01 0.43 14.94
CA ASN A 306 13.62 -0.02 16.20
C ASN A 306 13.47 0.93 17.40
N SER A 307 12.98 2.17 17.24
CA SER A 307 12.70 3.08 18.37
C SER A 307 11.25 2.94 18.81
N ASP A 308 11.02 1.93 19.64
CA ASP A 308 9.86 1.61 20.50
C ASP A 308 9.90 0.08 20.69
#